data_AF-A0A168PI88-F1
#
_entry.id   AF-A0A168PI88-F1
#
_cell.length_a   1.000
_cell.length_b   1.000
_cell.length_c   1.000
_cell.angle_alpha   90.00
_cell.angle_beta   90.00
_cell.angle_gamma   90.00
#
_symmetry.space_group_name_H-M   'P 1'
#
loop_
_entity.id
_entity.type
_entity.pdbx_description
1 polymer ?
#
loop_
_entity_poly.entity_id
_entity_poly.type
_entity_poly.pdbx_seq_one_letter_code
_entity_poly.pdbx_strand_id
1 'polypeptide(L)'
;MENTQESFGSLIKYLRKQKGMSLKELSDITNLSCSYISRMETEERVNPTIYCIQKLMAALNIDISTIENLFPFSPEEKIKKDIDTIEDLLLNERYLFGQKEASISVKLSLRELIKILEEYVTKEACDREDETNILQQADNLKKEIRKSI
;
A
#
# COMPACT_ATOMS: atom_id res chain seq x y z
N MET A 1 -8.19 -32.04 9.41
CA MET A 1 -8.98 -30.86 8.99
C MET A 1 -7.96 -29.86 8.49
N GLU A 2 -7.82 -29.73 7.17
CA GLU A 2 -6.79 -28.90 6.53
C GLU A 2 -7.09 -27.41 6.74
N ASN A 3 -6.24 -26.74 7.53
CA ASN A 3 -6.25 -25.29 7.68
C ASN A 3 -5.55 -24.69 6.44
N THR A 4 -6.31 -24.39 5.38
CA THR A 4 -5.82 -23.98 4.04
C THR A 4 -5.82 -22.46 3.82
N GLN A 5 -5.57 -21.65 4.85
CA GLN A 5 -5.43 -20.20 4.67
C GLN A 5 -3.96 -19.81 4.57
N GLU A 6 -3.35 -20.12 3.42
CA GLU A 6 -1.97 -19.71 3.10
C GLU A 6 -1.90 -18.41 2.27
N SER A 7 -3.00 -17.99 1.62
CA SER A 7 -3.00 -16.81 0.73
C SER A 7 -4.32 -16.02 0.73
N PHE A 8 -4.25 -14.76 0.32
CA PHE A 8 -5.43 -13.91 0.12
C PHE A 8 -6.45 -14.50 -0.87
N GLY A 9 -5.97 -15.13 -1.94
CA GLY A 9 -6.81 -15.81 -2.92
C GLY A 9 -7.61 -16.98 -2.33
N SER A 10 -6.93 -17.80 -1.52
CA SER A 10 -7.54 -18.93 -0.81
C SER A 10 -8.57 -18.46 0.22
N LEU A 11 -8.31 -17.36 0.94
CA LEU A 11 -9.26 -16.74 1.87
C LEU A 11 -10.54 -16.27 1.14
N ILE A 12 -10.40 -15.56 0.01
CA ILE A 12 -11.54 -15.08 -0.79
C ILE A 12 -12.44 -16.25 -1.19
N LYS A 13 -11.83 -17.31 -1.75
CA LYS A 13 -12.55 -18.52 -2.20
C LYS A 13 -13.29 -19.19 -1.05
N TYR A 14 -12.63 -19.31 0.10
CA TYR A 14 -13.22 -19.88 1.29
C TYR A 14 -14.45 -19.08 1.75
N LEU A 15 -14.30 -17.78 1.97
CA LEU A 15 -15.38 -16.93 2.49
C LEU A 15 -16.55 -16.81 1.52
N ARG A 16 -16.28 -16.70 0.21
CA ARG A 16 -17.32 -16.69 -0.81
C ARG A 16 -18.18 -17.96 -0.74
N LYS A 17 -17.53 -19.13 -0.66
CA LYS A 17 -18.22 -20.42 -0.55
C LYS A 17 -18.97 -20.58 0.77
N GLN A 18 -18.39 -20.13 1.89
CA GLN A 18 -19.07 -20.14 3.20
C GLN A 18 -20.34 -19.29 3.19
N LYS A 19 -20.35 -18.18 2.45
CA LYS A 19 -21.53 -17.33 2.24
C LYS A 19 -22.50 -17.83 1.16
N GLY A 20 -22.23 -19.00 0.55
CA GLY A 20 -23.07 -19.56 -0.52
C GLY A 20 -23.05 -18.75 -1.82
N MET A 21 -22.10 -17.83 -2.00
CA MET A 21 -22.05 -16.93 -3.15
C MET A 21 -21.40 -17.61 -4.37
N SER A 22 -22.00 -17.41 -5.53
CA SER A 22 -21.36 -17.64 -6.83
C SER A 22 -20.30 -16.57 -7.14
N LEU A 23 -19.43 -16.85 -8.12
CA LEU A 23 -18.50 -15.84 -8.62
C LEU A 23 -19.22 -14.61 -9.18
N LYS A 24 -20.42 -14.81 -9.76
CA LYS A 24 -21.21 -13.73 -10.33
C LYS A 24 -21.78 -12.81 -9.25
N GLU A 25 -22.29 -13.37 -8.16
CA GLU A 25 -22.78 -12.57 -7.04
C GLU A 25 -21.66 -11.77 -6.38
N LEU A 26 -20.49 -12.37 -6.14
CA LEU A 26 -19.35 -11.62 -5.61
C LEU A 26 -18.86 -10.55 -6.61
N SER A 27 -18.87 -10.86 -7.91
CA SER A 27 -18.57 -9.90 -8.99
C SER A 27 -19.51 -8.70 -8.95
N ASP A 28 -20.81 -8.93 -8.77
CA ASP A 28 -21.82 -7.88 -8.75
C ASP A 28 -21.69 -6.99 -7.51
N ILE A 29 -21.43 -7.57 -6.33
CA ILE A 29 -21.22 -6.82 -5.08
C ILE A 29 -19.94 -5.97 -5.15
N THR A 30 -18.85 -6.54 -5.67
CA THR A 30 -17.54 -5.86 -5.70
C THR A 30 -17.34 -5.02 -6.96
N ASN A 31 -18.21 -5.14 -7.97
CA ASN A 31 -17.97 -4.55 -9.29
C ASN A 31 -16.56 -4.91 -9.84
N LEU A 32 -16.07 -6.11 -9.52
CA LEU A 32 -14.89 -6.73 -10.12
C LEU A 32 -15.37 -7.80 -11.09
N SER A 33 -14.64 -8.08 -12.17
CA SER A 33 -15.08 -9.11 -13.12
C SER A 33 -14.98 -10.52 -12.51
N CYS A 34 -15.88 -11.43 -12.89
CA CYS A 34 -15.79 -12.84 -12.50
C CYS A 34 -14.41 -13.44 -12.83
N SER A 35 -13.84 -13.07 -13.98
CA SER A 35 -12.50 -13.52 -14.38
C SER A 35 -11.42 -13.00 -13.45
N TYR A 36 -11.50 -11.75 -13.00
CA TYR A 36 -10.57 -11.17 -12.03
C TYR A 36 -10.64 -11.90 -10.69
N ILE A 37 -11.86 -12.14 -10.17
CA ILE A 37 -12.08 -12.88 -8.93
C ILE A 37 -11.56 -14.31 -9.06
N SER A 38 -11.88 -15.01 -10.15
CA SER A 38 -11.41 -16.36 -10.41
C SER A 38 -9.89 -16.45 -10.41
N ARG A 39 -9.20 -15.53 -11.10
CA ARG A 39 -7.72 -15.50 -11.14
C ARG A 39 -7.09 -15.22 -9.78
N MET A 40 -7.76 -14.45 -8.91
CA MET A 40 -7.32 -14.31 -7.53
C MET A 40 -7.51 -15.61 -6.75
N GLU A 41 -8.68 -16.27 -6.87
CA GLU A 41 -8.97 -17.54 -6.19
C GLU A 41 -8.12 -18.72 -6.67
N THR A 42 -7.44 -18.60 -7.81
CA THR A 42 -6.50 -19.59 -8.37
C THR A 42 -5.04 -19.19 -8.23
N GLU A 43 -4.74 -18.10 -7.49
CA GLU A 43 -3.38 -17.59 -7.25
C GLU A 43 -2.60 -17.16 -8.51
N GLU A 44 -3.27 -17.08 -9.67
CA GLU A 44 -2.70 -16.50 -10.89
C GLU A 44 -2.43 -14.99 -10.76
N ARG A 45 -2.99 -14.35 -9.73
CA ARG A 45 -2.72 -12.95 -9.38
C ARG A 45 -2.45 -12.79 -7.88
N VAL A 46 -1.19 -12.55 -7.54
CA VAL A 46 -0.69 -12.41 -6.15
C VAL A 46 -0.54 -10.96 -5.66
N ASN A 47 -0.62 -9.96 -6.54
CA ASN A 47 -0.53 -8.53 -6.17
C ASN A 47 -1.74 -7.72 -6.67
N PRO A 48 -2.92 -7.85 -6.02
CA PRO A 48 -4.09 -7.01 -6.33
C PRO A 48 -3.86 -5.57 -5.86
N THR A 49 -4.53 -4.61 -6.53
CA THR A 49 -4.49 -3.22 -6.07
C THR A 49 -5.19 -3.07 -4.71
N ILE A 50 -4.78 -2.07 -3.92
CA ILE A 50 -5.44 -1.78 -2.63
C ILE A 50 -6.96 -1.55 -2.79
N TYR A 51 -7.37 -0.93 -3.91
CA TYR A 51 -8.77 -0.74 -4.25
C TYR A 51 -9.51 -2.07 -4.38
N CYS A 52 -8.94 -3.04 -5.09
CA CYS A 52 -9.52 -4.39 -5.20
C CYS A 52 -9.58 -5.08 -3.84
N ILE A 53 -8.52 -4.99 -3.03
CA ILE A 53 -8.47 -5.57 -1.68
C ILE A 53 -9.60 -5.00 -0.82
N GLN A 54 -9.75 -3.67 -0.76
CA GLN A 54 -10.79 -3.01 0.03
C GLN A 54 -12.21 -3.44 -0.36
N LYS A 55 -12.49 -3.58 -1.66
CA LYS A 55 -13.80 -4.05 -2.11
C LYS A 55 -14.11 -5.48 -1.66
N LEU A 56 -13.11 -6.36 -1.73
CA LEU A 56 -13.26 -7.75 -1.32
C LEU A 56 -13.40 -7.84 0.20
N MET A 57 -12.64 -7.05 0.95
CA MET A 57 -12.78 -6.93 2.41
C MET A 57 -14.19 -6.51 2.79
N ALA A 58 -14.73 -5.47 2.15
CA ALA A 58 -16.08 -4.99 2.41
C ALA A 58 -17.16 -6.03 2.04
N ALA A 59 -17.03 -6.70 0.89
CA ALA A 59 -18.01 -7.70 0.45
C ALA A 59 -18.01 -8.98 1.30
N LEU A 60 -16.83 -9.37 1.79
CA LEU A 60 -16.62 -10.62 2.53
C LEU A 60 -16.53 -10.43 4.05
N ASN A 61 -16.59 -9.19 4.54
CA ASN A 61 -16.38 -8.79 5.94
C ASN A 61 -15.02 -9.28 6.48
N ILE A 62 -13.94 -8.95 5.79
CA ILE A 62 -12.57 -9.27 6.20
C ILE A 62 -11.98 -8.08 6.93
N ASP A 63 -11.46 -8.29 8.15
CA ASP A 63 -10.75 -7.27 8.91
C ASP A 63 -9.34 -7.02 8.36
N ILE A 64 -8.87 -5.78 8.48
CA ILE A 64 -7.54 -5.37 7.99
C ILE A 64 -6.41 -6.18 8.62
N SER A 65 -6.52 -6.55 9.89
CA SER A 65 -5.54 -7.40 10.58
C SER A 65 -5.39 -8.78 9.93
N THR A 66 -6.47 -9.32 9.35
CA THR A 66 -6.40 -10.59 8.59
C THR A 66 -5.61 -10.40 7.30
N ILE A 67 -5.77 -9.25 6.64
CA ILE A 67 -5.04 -8.92 5.41
C ILE A 67 -3.54 -8.72 5.69
N GLU A 68 -3.18 -7.99 6.75
CA GLU A 68 -1.79 -7.75 7.14
C GLU A 68 -1.01 -9.06 7.37
N ASN A 69 -1.67 -10.08 7.94
CA ASN A 69 -1.06 -11.41 8.13
C ASN A 69 -0.90 -12.22 6.82
N LEU A 70 -1.70 -11.94 5.79
CA LEU A 70 -1.68 -12.63 4.49
C LEU A 70 -0.77 -11.96 3.46
N PHE A 71 -0.42 -10.71 3.70
CA PHE A 71 0.62 -9.98 2.99
C PHE A 71 1.75 -9.64 3.97
N PRO A 72 2.41 -10.64 4.59
CA PRO A 72 3.51 -10.35 5.49
C PRO A 72 4.54 -9.55 4.70
N PHE A 73 4.86 -8.35 5.19
CA PHE A 73 6.07 -7.66 4.77
C PHE A 73 7.23 -8.58 5.12
N SER A 74 7.68 -9.41 4.17
CA SER A 74 8.92 -10.15 4.34
C SER A 74 10.04 -9.16 4.13
N PRO A 75 10.79 -8.76 5.16
CA PRO A 75 11.96 -7.90 4.99
C PRO A 75 13.07 -8.65 4.24
N GLU A 76 12.94 -9.98 4.12
CA GLU A 76 14.02 -10.91 3.77
C GLU A 76 13.81 -11.63 2.44
N GLU A 77 12.62 -11.52 1.81
CA GLU A 77 12.48 -11.89 0.40
C GLU A 77 13.27 -10.88 -0.41
N LYS A 78 14.58 -11.16 -0.56
CA LYS A 78 15.58 -10.52 -1.41
C LYS A 78 14.89 -9.51 -2.28
N ILE A 79 14.97 -8.21 -1.91
CA ILE A 79 14.49 -7.08 -2.72
C ILE A 79 14.67 -7.48 -4.17
N LYS A 80 13.59 -7.98 -4.78
CA LYS A 80 13.65 -8.39 -6.18
C LYS A 80 13.99 -7.10 -6.89
N LYS A 81 14.72 -7.21 -7.98
CA LYS A 81 15.20 -6.09 -8.79
C LYS A 81 14.08 -5.18 -9.36
N ASP A 82 12.84 -5.36 -8.89
CA ASP A 82 11.56 -4.88 -9.39
C ASP A 82 10.73 -4.16 -8.30
N ILE A 83 11.31 -3.82 -7.14
CA ILE A 83 10.63 -3.00 -6.12
C ILE A 83 11.30 -1.62 -6.10
N ASP A 84 10.61 -0.61 -6.61
CA ASP A 84 11.05 0.78 -6.53
C ASP A 84 10.96 1.29 -5.10
N THR A 85 11.95 2.06 -4.66
CA THR A 85 11.89 2.75 -3.38
C THR A 85 10.87 3.90 -3.44
N ILE A 86 10.36 4.35 -2.28
CA ILE A 86 9.53 5.56 -2.25
C ILE A 86 10.32 6.75 -2.83
N GLU A 87 11.63 6.84 -2.57
CA GLU A 87 12.48 7.85 -3.18
C GLU A 87 12.45 7.80 -4.72
N ASP A 88 12.62 6.61 -5.31
CA ASP A 88 12.59 6.42 -6.76
C ASP A 88 11.23 6.83 -7.36
N LEU A 89 10.14 6.42 -6.72
CA LEU A 89 8.79 6.81 -7.12
C LEU A 89 8.60 8.33 -7.05
N LEU A 90 9.06 8.97 -5.97
CA LEU A 90 8.95 10.41 -5.79
C LEU A 90 9.79 11.22 -6.78
N LEU A 91 10.92 10.69 -7.24
CA LEU A 91 11.78 11.39 -8.18
C LEU A 91 11.33 11.18 -9.62
N ASN A 92 10.92 9.96 -9.97
CA ASN A 92 10.69 9.57 -11.36
C ASN A 92 9.24 9.74 -11.82
N GLU A 93 8.25 9.68 -10.92
CA GLU A 93 6.83 9.76 -11.30
C GLU A 93 6.27 11.18 -11.28
N ARG A 94 5.18 11.42 -12.03
CA ARG A 94 4.39 12.66 -11.94
C ARG A 94 3.26 12.47 -10.93
N TYR A 95 3.17 13.36 -9.95
CA TYR A 95 2.12 13.32 -8.94
C TYR A 95 1.75 14.73 -8.48
N LEU A 96 0.59 14.82 -7.84
CA LEU A 96 0.14 16.03 -7.17
C LEU A 96 0.60 16.00 -5.71
N PHE A 97 1.08 17.14 -5.21
CA PHE A 97 1.32 17.37 -3.80
C PHE A 97 0.77 18.75 -3.42
N GLY A 98 -0.06 18.82 -2.37
CA GLY A 98 -0.73 20.07 -2.01
C GLY A 98 -1.66 20.61 -3.11
N GLN A 99 -2.36 19.71 -3.83
CA GLN A 99 -3.27 20.03 -4.95
C GLN A 99 -2.58 20.66 -6.19
N LYS A 100 -1.25 20.57 -6.28
CA LYS A 100 -0.46 21.05 -7.42
C LYS A 100 0.48 19.99 -7.93
N GLU A 101 0.86 20.05 -9.19
CA GLU A 101 1.90 19.17 -9.73
C GLU A 101 3.23 19.41 -9.00
N ALA A 102 3.87 18.32 -8.56
CA ALA A 102 5.13 18.39 -7.83
C ALA A 102 6.27 18.86 -8.75
N SER A 103 6.79 20.06 -8.48
CA SER A 103 8.01 20.57 -9.12
C SER A 103 9.24 19.79 -8.68
N ILE A 104 10.36 19.93 -9.40
CA ILE A 104 11.64 19.30 -9.00
C ILE A 104 12.04 19.67 -7.56
N SER A 105 11.84 20.93 -7.14
CA SER A 105 12.15 21.35 -5.78
C SER A 105 11.24 20.69 -4.74
N VAL A 106 9.95 20.54 -5.04
CA VAL A 106 9.00 19.81 -4.19
C VAL A 106 9.38 18.33 -4.09
N LYS A 107 9.73 17.68 -5.21
CA LYS A 107 10.18 16.28 -5.24
C LYS A 107 11.41 16.07 -4.35
N LEU A 108 12.43 16.90 -4.51
CA LEU A 108 13.67 16.81 -3.71
C LEU A 108 13.43 17.07 -2.22
N SER A 109 12.62 18.09 -1.90
CA SER A 109 12.31 18.41 -0.50
C SER A 109 11.44 17.34 0.16
N LEU A 110 10.51 16.73 -0.57
CA LEU A 110 9.68 15.65 -0.06
C LEU A 110 10.49 14.37 0.14
N ARG A 111 11.40 14.04 -0.79
CA ARG A 111 12.35 12.93 -0.63
C ARG A 111 13.17 13.09 0.66
N GLU A 112 13.72 14.27 0.91
CA GLU A 112 14.51 14.52 2.13
C GLU A 112 13.67 14.30 3.39
N LEU A 113 12.41 14.77 3.40
CA LEU A 113 11.51 14.54 4.51
C LEU A 113 11.21 13.04 4.71
N ILE A 114 10.95 12.30 3.63
CA ILE A 114 10.73 10.84 3.71
C ILE A 114 11.96 10.13 4.25
N LYS A 115 13.17 10.49 3.79
CA LYS A 115 14.41 9.90 4.29
C LYS A 115 14.58 10.08 5.80
N ILE A 116 14.35 11.30 6.31
CA ILE A 116 14.41 11.54 7.77
C ILE A 116 13.34 10.74 8.50
N LEU A 117 12.13 10.60 7.93
CA LEU A 117 11.09 9.78 8.53
C LEU A 117 11.47 8.29 8.55
N GLU A 118 12.10 7.77 7.50
CA GLU A 118 12.59 6.40 7.43
C GLU A 118 13.68 6.14 8.48
N GLU A 119 14.63 7.08 8.65
CA GLU A 119 15.64 7.02 9.70
C GLU A 119 15.00 7.09 11.10
N TYR A 120 14.00 7.95 11.29
CA TYR A 120 13.30 8.10 12.57
C TYR A 120 12.56 6.83 12.98
N VAL A 121 11.80 6.20 12.09
CA VAL A 121 11.00 5.01 12.43
C VAL A 121 11.84 3.75 12.64
N THR A 122 13.08 3.73 12.16
CA THR A 122 14.01 2.60 12.31
C THR A 122 14.96 2.74 13.50
N LYS A 123 15.00 3.91 14.14
CA LYS A 123 15.87 4.19 15.29
C LYS A 123 15.28 3.60 16.57
N GLU A 124 16.09 2.87 17.35
CA GLU A 124 15.64 2.25 18.62
C GLU A 124 15.22 3.28 19.69
N ALA A 125 15.85 4.46 19.70
CA ALA A 125 15.52 5.55 20.61
C ALA A 125 15.59 6.89 19.86
N CYS A 126 14.51 7.66 19.93
CA CYS A 126 14.42 8.99 19.34
C CYS A 126 14.48 10.06 20.44
N ASP A 127 15.07 11.21 20.11
CA ASP A 127 15.12 12.36 20.98
C ASP A 127 14.40 13.58 20.37
N ARG A 128 14.41 14.70 21.11
CA ARG A 128 13.75 15.94 20.68
C ARG A 128 14.42 16.57 19.47
N GLU A 129 15.69 16.30 19.23
CA GLU A 129 16.40 16.82 18.05
C GLU A 129 15.88 16.14 16.79
N ASP A 130 15.68 14.81 16.83
CA ASP A 130 15.08 14.06 15.73
C ASP A 130 13.68 14.60 15.36
N GLU A 131 12.82 14.81 16.36
CA GLU A 131 11.48 15.39 16.16
C GLU A 131 11.54 16.80 15.55
N THR A 132 12.48 17.62 16.04
CA THR A 132 12.70 18.98 15.54
C THR A 132 13.16 18.96 14.09
N ASN A 133 14.02 18.01 13.71
CA ASN A 133 14.51 17.86 12.35
C ASN A 133 13.39 17.53 11.37
N ILE A 134 12.47 16.63 11.74
CA ILE A 134 11.28 16.30 10.94
C ILE A 134 10.42 17.56 10.72
N LEU A 135 10.12 18.28 11.79
CA LEU A 135 9.31 19.50 11.72
C LEU A 135 9.99 20.58 10.87
N GLN A 136 11.30 20.75 11.00
CA GLN A 136 12.07 21.71 10.22
C GLN A 136 12.04 21.37 8.72
N GLN A 137 12.12 20.09 8.35
CA GLN A 137 12.00 19.69 6.94
C GLN A 137 10.57 19.80 6.42
N ALA A 138 9.55 19.53 7.24
CA ALA A 138 8.17 19.77 6.86
C ALA A 138 7.91 21.26 6.54
N ASP A 139 8.49 22.17 7.33
CA ASP A 139 8.43 23.60 7.06
C ASP A 139 9.19 24.02 5.80
N ASN A 140 10.30 23.37 5.48
CA ASN A 140 11.02 23.60 4.23
C ASN A 140 10.19 23.16 3.02
N LEU A 141 9.59 21.97 3.08
CA LEU A 141 8.69 21.47 2.04
C LEU A 141 7.50 22.42 1.82
N LYS A 142 6.92 22.94 2.90
CA LYS A 142 5.86 23.95 2.84
C LYS A 142 6.30 25.23 2.13
N LYS A 143 7.54 25.69 2.32
CA LYS A 143 8.08 26.85 1.59
C LYS A 143 8.24 26.54 0.10
N GLU A 144 8.73 25.36 -0.26
CA GLU A 144 8.90 24.96 -1.67
C GLU A 144 7.56 24.90 -2.42
N ILE A 145 6.52 24.37 -1.80
CA ILE A 145 5.17 24.34 -2.39
C ILE A 145 4.65 25.77 -2.61
N ARG A 146 4.94 26.69 -1.68
CA ARG A 146 4.53 28.10 -1.77
C ARG A 146 5.28 28.88 -2.85
N LYS A 147 6.53 28.54 -3.14
CA LYS A 147 7.31 29.14 -4.25
C LYS A 147 6.80 28.69 -5.62
N SER A 148 6.18 27.51 -5.68
CA SER A 148 5.50 26.99 -6.86
C SER A 148 4.06 27.53 -7.01
N ILE A 149 3.70 28.62 -6.33
CA ILE A 149 2.46 29.42 -6.48
C ILE A 149 2.79 30.68 -7.26
#